data_AF-T1AHB0-F1
#
_entry.id   AF-T1AHB0-F1
#
_cell.length_a   1.000
_cell.length_b   1.000
_cell.length_c   1.000
_cell.angle_alpha   90.00
_cell.angle_beta   90.00
_cell.angle_gamma   90.00
#
_symmetry.space_group_name_H-M   'P 1'
#
loop_
_entity.id
_entity.type
_entity.pdbx_description
1 polymer ?
#
loop_
_entity_poly.entity_id
_entity_poly.type
_entity_poly.pdbx_seq_one_letter_code
_entity_poly.pdbx_strand_id
1 'polypeptide(L)'
;MPVEFRAIRPDELPEFATVNLTAFGEHVDPWHERWFQQRVRAEGTVAAFADGRMVGSSLALPLEIGLPGAVVSAAGVTAVGVLPTHRRRGLLREMMTRQLLAARQGGLALAVLWASEGGIYSRFGFGPAARSWRIALE
;
A
#
# COMPACT_ATOMS: atom_id res chain seq x y z
N MET A 1 -8.17 21.40 -8.04
CA MET A 1 -8.50 20.82 -6.73
C MET A 1 -7.19 20.42 -6.07
N PRO A 2 -6.74 21.12 -5.03
CA PRO A 2 -5.54 20.74 -4.30
C PRO A 2 -5.76 19.37 -3.64
N VAL A 3 -4.74 18.51 -3.69
CA VAL A 3 -4.76 17.21 -3.01
C VAL A 3 -3.64 17.22 -1.99
N GLU A 4 -3.99 16.91 -0.75
CA GLU A 4 -3.03 16.73 0.33
C GLU A 4 -2.59 15.26 0.39
N PHE A 5 -1.31 15.02 0.66
CA PHE A 5 -0.76 13.68 0.87
C PHE A 5 -0.09 13.62 2.23
N ARG A 6 -0.61 12.77 3.12
CA ARG A 6 -0.10 12.63 4.50
C ARG A 6 -0.37 11.24 5.07
N ALA A 7 0.28 10.94 6.18
CA ALA A 7 -0.10 9.81 7.02
C ALA A 7 -1.55 9.99 7.54
N ILE A 8 -2.23 8.86 7.72
CA ILE A 8 -3.52 8.86 8.42
C ILE A 8 -3.32 9.08 9.91
N ARG A 9 -4.33 9.62 10.57
CA ARG A 9 -4.44 9.60 12.04
C ARG A 9 -5.00 8.25 12.50
N PRO A 10 -4.77 7.84 13.76
CA PRO A 10 -5.28 6.57 14.26
C PRO A 10 -6.81 6.41 14.13
N ASP A 11 -7.56 7.49 14.30
CA ASP A 11 -9.02 7.55 14.16
C ASP A 11 -9.50 7.51 12.69
N GLU A 12 -8.61 7.73 11.73
CA GLU A 12 -8.91 7.66 10.29
C GLU A 12 -8.74 6.24 9.71
N LEU A 13 -8.33 5.25 10.52
CA LEU A 13 -8.14 3.86 10.07
C LEU A 13 -9.41 3.23 9.45
N PRO A 14 -10.63 3.41 10.01
CA PRO A 14 -11.84 2.87 9.39
C PRO A 14 -12.10 3.46 7.99
N GLU A 15 -11.81 4.75 7.79
CA GLU A 15 -11.92 5.41 6.48
C GLU A 15 -10.86 4.86 5.52
N PHE A 16 -9.63 4.67 5.99
CA PHE A 16 -8.54 4.07 5.19
C PHE A 16 -8.90 2.67 4.68
N ALA A 17 -9.45 1.82 5.54
CA ALA A 17 -9.93 0.49 5.17
C ALA A 17 -11.05 0.58 4.13
N THR A 18 -12.02 1.46 4.36
CA THR A 18 -13.16 1.69 3.45
C THR A 18 -12.70 2.16 2.07
N VAL A 19 -11.84 3.17 2.00
CA VAL A 19 -11.29 3.70 0.75
C VAL A 19 -10.51 2.62 0.01
N ASN A 20 -9.71 1.83 0.73
CA ASN A 20 -8.94 0.75 0.14
C ASN A 20 -9.87 -0.29 -0.49
N LEU A 21 -10.76 -0.90 0.27
CA LEU A 21 -11.62 -1.97 -0.22
C LEU A 21 -12.60 -1.49 -1.29
N THR A 22 -13.11 -0.26 -1.19
CA THR A 22 -13.91 0.35 -2.26
C THR A 22 -13.13 0.40 -3.58
N ALA A 23 -11.81 0.70 -3.54
CA ALA A 23 -10.98 0.70 -4.74
C ALA A 23 -10.78 -0.71 -5.32
N PHE A 24 -10.89 -1.76 -4.49
CA PHE A 24 -10.89 -3.17 -4.89
C PHE A 24 -12.28 -3.71 -5.29
N GLY A 25 -13.34 -2.91 -5.14
CA GLY A 25 -14.72 -3.35 -5.39
C GLY A 25 -15.28 -4.23 -4.27
N GLU A 26 -14.70 -4.16 -3.08
CA GLU A 26 -15.03 -4.92 -1.89
C GLU A 26 -15.59 -4.01 -0.78
N HIS A 27 -16.12 -4.63 0.27
CA HIS A 27 -16.62 -3.94 1.46
C HIS A 27 -15.87 -4.43 2.69
N VAL A 28 -15.77 -3.57 3.71
CA VAL A 28 -15.17 -3.97 4.99
C VAL A 28 -16.06 -5.03 5.65
N ASP A 29 -15.46 -6.14 6.03
CA ASP A 29 -16.04 -7.17 6.89
C ASP A 29 -15.19 -7.36 8.16
N PRO A 30 -15.61 -8.20 9.13
CA PRO A 30 -14.87 -8.39 10.37
C PRO A 30 -13.47 -9.02 10.21
N TRP A 31 -13.16 -9.66 9.08
CA TRP A 31 -11.81 -10.17 8.80
C TRP A 31 -10.92 -9.01 8.35
N HIS A 32 -11.41 -8.19 7.41
CA HIS A 32 -10.71 -7.01 6.93
C HIS A 32 -10.42 -6.05 8.06
N GLU A 33 -11.41 -5.73 8.89
CA GLU A 33 -11.27 -4.82 10.02
C GLU A 33 -10.12 -5.26 10.94
N ARG A 34 -10.09 -6.55 11.32
CA ARG A 34 -9.01 -7.11 12.13
C ARG A 34 -7.65 -7.01 11.44
N TRP A 35 -7.59 -7.29 10.14
CA TRP A 35 -6.34 -7.17 9.38
C TRP A 35 -5.80 -5.74 9.42
N PHE A 36 -6.64 -4.74 9.12
CA PHE A 36 -6.27 -3.34 9.14
C PHE A 36 -5.85 -2.87 10.54
N GLN A 37 -6.61 -3.23 11.58
CA GLN A 37 -6.28 -2.91 12.99
C GLN A 37 -4.94 -3.49 13.44
N GLN A 38 -4.60 -4.71 13.02
CA GLN A 38 -3.36 -5.37 13.42
C GLN A 38 -2.14 -4.88 12.64
N ARG A 39 -2.32 -4.53 11.37
CA ARG A 39 -1.21 -4.30 10.43
C ARG A 39 -0.93 -2.82 10.15
N VAL A 40 -1.95 -1.97 10.11
CA VAL A 40 -1.74 -0.57 9.75
C VAL A 40 -1.15 0.20 10.92
N ARG A 41 -0.03 0.85 10.65
CA ARG A 41 0.58 1.86 11.51
C ARG A 41 0.62 3.16 10.72
N ALA A 42 0.20 4.26 11.34
CA ALA A 42 0.02 5.55 10.68
C ALA A 42 1.28 5.99 9.93
N GLU A 43 2.44 5.74 10.51
CA GLU A 43 3.76 6.12 10.00
C GLU A 43 4.11 5.44 8.68
N GLY A 44 3.55 4.25 8.42
CA GLY A 44 3.73 3.52 7.16
C GLY A 44 2.75 3.94 6.06
N THR A 45 1.78 4.81 6.36
CA THR A 45 0.74 5.20 5.41
C THR A 45 1.09 6.44 4.61
N VAL A 46 0.62 6.48 3.37
CA VAL A 46 0.46 7.73 2.61
C VAL A 46 -0.95 7.70 2.02
N ALA A 47 -1.82 8.55 2.52
CA ALA A 47 -3.18 8.71 2.05
C ALA A 47 -3.32 10.03 1.27
N ALA A 48 -4.20 10.04 0.27
CA ALA A 48 -4.51 11.22 -0.53
C ALA A 48 -5.87 11.78 -0.09
N PHE A 49 -5.91 13.09 0.17
CA PHE A 49 -7.11 13.80 0.62
C PHE A 49 -7.50 14.88 -0.39
N ALA A 50 -8.74 14.83 -0.85
CA ALA A 50 -9.35 15.83 -1.73
C ALA A 50 -10.55 16.46 -1.01
N ASP A 51 -10.56 17.79 -0.91
CA ASP A 51 -11.61 18.54 -0.20
C ASP A 51 -11.90 18.00 1.21
N GLY A 52 -10.82 17.62 1.92
CA GLY A 52 -10.89 17.07 3.28
C GLY A 52 -11.32 15.60 3.38
N ARG A 53 -11.59 14.91 2.27
CA ARG A 53 -12.02 13.50 2.25
C ARG A 53 -10.91 12.59 1.75
N MET A 54 -10.74 11.42 2.35
CA MET A 54 -9.76 10.45 1.87
C MET A 54 -10.24 9.85 0.54
N VAL A 55 -9.38 9.91 -0.48
CA VAL A 55 -9.68 9.41 -1.84
C VAL A 55 -8.64 8.42 -2.34
N GLY A 56 -7.55 8.23 -1.60
CA GLY A 56 -6.56 7.20 -1.87
C GLY A 56 -5.85 6.72 -0.61
N SER A 57 -5.47 5.46 -0.62
CA SER A 57 -4.76 4.76 0.45
C SER A 57 -3.50 4.10 -0.11
N SER A 58 -2.46 4.03 0.73
CA SER A 58 -1.26 3.20 0.52
C SER A 58 -0.58 2.95 1.86
N LEU A 59 0.09 1.80 1.98
CA LEU A 59 0.80 1.37 3.19
C LEU A 59 2.13 0.71 2.82
N ALA A 60 3.20 1.05 3.54
CA ALA A 60 4.42 0.27 3.61
C ALA A 60 4.45 -0.44 4.98
N LEU A 61 4.44 -1.76 4.95
CA LEU A 61 4.70 -2.59 6.12
C LEU A 61 6.21 -2.82 6.26
N PRO A 62 6.78 -2.75 7.47
CA PRO A 62 8.14 -3.23 7.68
C PRO A 62 8.15 -4.76 7.50
N LEU A 63 9.01 -5.23 6.61
CA LEU A 63 9.23 -6.66 6.36
C LEU A 63 10.71 -7.00 6.51
N GLU A 64 10.97 -8.28 6.77
CA GLU A 64 12.29 -8.88 6.66
C GLU A 64 12.25 -9.94 5.56
N ILE A 65 13.23 -9.90 4.66
CA ILE A 65 13.36 -10.81 3.53
C ILE A 65 14.63 -11.62 3.68
N GLY A 66 14.48 -12.94 3.73
CA GLY A 66 15.61 -13.87 3.67
C GLY A 66 16.19 -13.93 2.26
N LEU A 67 17.50 -13.77 2.16
CA LEU A 67 18.32 -13.96 0.97
C LEU A 67 19.39 -15.02 1.28
N PRO A 68 20.01 -15.64 0.26
CA PRO A 68 21.15 -16.52 0.50
C PRO A 68 22.25 -15.79 1.32
N GLY A 69 22.44 -16.24 2.56
CA GLY A 69 23.45 -15.69 3.48
C GLY A 69 23.09 -14.39 4.20
N ALA A 70 21.86 -13.85 4.05
CA ALA A 70 21.48 -12.59 4.70
C ALA A 70 19.98 -12.50 4.98
N VAL A 71 19.60 -11.64 5.93
CA VAL A 71 18.23 -11.14 6.10
C VAL A 71 18.29 -9.63 5.93
N VAL A 72 17.40 -9.08 5.11
CA VAL A 72 17.38 -7.64 4.81
C VAL A 72 16.01 -7.05 5.13
N SER A 73 15.98 -5.86 5.71
CA SER A 73 14.74 -5.10 5.90
C SER A 73 14.23 -4.57 4.56
N ALA A 74 12.92 -4.62 4.36
CA ALA A 74 12.26 -4.17 3.15
C ALA A 74 10.94 -3.45 3.43
N ALA A 75 10.56 -2.55 2.53
CA ALA A 75 9.22 -1.94 2.53
C ALA A 75 8.22 -2.85 1.81
N GLY A 76 7.30 -3.46 2.55
CA GLY A 76 6.17 -4.22 2.01
C GLY A 76 5.04 -3.30 1.57
N VAL A 77 5.03 -2.89 0.30
CA VAL A 77 3.97 -2.04 -0.24
C VAL A 77 2.69 -2.83 -0.40
N THR A 78 1.62 -2.31 0.20
CA THR A 78 0.28 -2.92 0.20
C THR A 78 -0.80 -1.84 0.37
N ALA A 79 -2.06 -2.26 0.37
CA ALA A 79 -3.23 -1.40 0.53
C ALA A 79 -3.22 -0.17 -0.40
N VAL A 80 -2.72 -0.32 -1.63
CA VAL A 80 -2.69 0.75 -2.63
C VAL A 80 -4.03 0.81 -3.34
N GLY A 81 -4.78 1.89 -3.11
CA GLY A 81 -6.11 2.09 -3.68
C GLY A 81 -6.39 3.57 -3.97
N VAL A 82 -7.13 3.84 -5.05
CA VAL A 82 -7.69 5.17 -5.35
C VAL A 82 -9.14 4.98 -5.73
N LEU A 83 -10.03 5.76 -5.10
CA LEU A 83 -11.46 5.73 -5.39
C LEU A 83 -11.71 5.94 -6.89
N PRO A 84 -12.64 5.21 -7.51
CA PRO A 84 -12.89 5.31 -8.96
C PRO A 84 -13.10 6.74 -9.46
N THR A 85 -13.80 7.57 -8.68
CA THR A 85 -14.08 8.98 -8.97
C THR A 85 -12.82 9.87 -9.06
N HIS A 86 -11.68 9.41 -8.53
CA HIS A 86 -10.43 10.16 -8.43
C HIS A 86 -9.26 9.51 -9.19
N ARG A 87 -9.53 8.44 -9.95
CA ARG A 87 -8.52 7.78 -10.79
C ARG A 87 -8.07 8.68 -11.94
N ARG A 88 -6.93 8.33 -12.55
CA ARG A 88 -6.32 9.04 -13.70
C ARG A 88 -5.94 10.51 -13.43
N ARG A 89 -5.85 10.91 -12.15
CA ARG A 89 -5.41 12.25 -11.72
C ARG A 89 -4.00 12.27 -11.11
N GLY A 90 -3.22 11.20 -11.29
CA GLY A 90 -1.85 11.09 -10.78
C GLY A 90 -1.69 10.68 -9.31
N LEU A 91 -2.78 10.50 -8.56
CA LEU A 91 -2.73 10.26 -7.10
C LEU A 91 -1.92 9.03 -6.70
N LEU A 92 -2.11 7.90 -7.39
CA LEU A 92 -1.33 6.68 -7.15
C LEU A 92 0.16 6.92 -7.35
N ARG A 93 0.53 7.65 -8.40
CA ARG A 93 1.93 7.97 -8.69
C ARG A 93 2.55 8.75 -7.54
N GLU A 94 1.85 9.78 -7.05
CA GLU A 94 2.33 10.60 -5.96
C GLU A 94 2.46 9.81 -4.64
N MET A 95 1.46 8.99 -4.28
CA MET A 95 1.52 8.13 -3.10
C MET A 95 2.70 7.15 -3.17
N MET A 96 2.88 6.46 -4.29
CA MET A 96 3.98 5.52 -4.49
C MET A 96 5.36 6.20 -4.46
N THR A 97 5.50 7.37 -5.10
CA THR A 97 6.75 8.14 -5.05
C THR A 97 7.13 8.48 -3.62
N ARG A 98 6.17 8.94 -2.81
CA ARG A 98 6.40 9.27 -1.40
C ARG A 98 6.80 8.06 -0.57
N GLN A 99 6.10 6.94 -0.75
CA GLN A 99 6.41 5.66 -0.10
C GLN A 99 7.85 5.22 -0.40
N LEU A 100 8.26 5.23 -1.66
CA LEU A 100 9.59 4.79 -2.07
C LEU A 100 10.69 5.77 -1.64
N LEU A 101 10.42 7.08 -1.65
CA LEU A 101 11.33 8.07 -1.11
C LEU A 101 11.54 7.89 0.40
N ALA A 102 10.46 7.65 1.15
CA ALA A 102 10.54 7.38 2.58
C ALA A 102 11.34 6.10 2.88
N ALA A 103 11.09 5.03 2.12
CA ALA A 103 11.86 3.78 2.23
C ALA A 103 13.36 4.01 1.96
N ARG A 104 13.68 4.75 0.89
CA ARG A 104 15.07 5.11 0.55
C ARG A 104 15.73 5.96 1.65
N GLN A 105 15.04 6.97 2.18
CA GLN A 105 15.54 7.81 3.26
C GLN A 105 15.74 7.02 4.56
N GLY A 106 14.89 6.01 4.81
CA GLY A 106 15.05 5.05 5.90
C GLY A 106 16.13 3.99 5.69
N GLY A 107 16.91 4.07 4.60
CA GLY A 107 18.01 3.15 4.32
C GLY A 107 17.57 1.76 3.84
N LEU A 108 16.30 1.58 3.47
CA LEU A 108 15.80 0.30 2.97
C LEU A 108 16.30 0.06 1.54
N ALA A 109 17.00 -1.07 1.35
CA ALA A 109 17.54 -1.46 0.05
C ALA A 109 16.46 -1.99 -0.91
N LEU A 110 15.33 -2.48 -0.37
CA LEU A 110 14.28 -3.16 -1.13
C LEU A 110 12.89 -2.66 -0.76
N ALA A 111 12.03 -2.64 -1.77
CA ALA A 111 10.58 -2.61 -1.62
C ALA A 111 9.98 -3.81 -2.36
N VAL A 112 8.97 -4.44 -1.77
CA VAL A 112 8.31 -5.63 -2.32
C VAL A 112 6.79 -5.46 -2.25
N LEU A 113 6.07 -6.09 -3.16
CA LEU A 113 4.61 -6.04 -3.20
C LEU A 113 4.01 -7.27 -3.87
N TRP A 114 2.73 -7.50 -3.59
CA TRP A 114 1.87 -8.36 -4.39
C TRP A 114 1.10 -7.51 -5.39
N ALA A 115 1.36 -7.67 -6.68
CA ALA A 115 0.77 -6.81 -7.71
C ALA A 115 -0.68 -7.24 -8.00
N SER A 116 -1.63 -6.33 -7.80
CA SER A 116 -3.02 -6.49 -8.26
C SER A 116 -3.15 -6.34 -9.77
N GLU A 117 -2.25 -5.56 -10.40
CA GLU A 117 -2.20 -5.36 -11.85
C GLU A 117 -0.74 -5.19 -12.29
N GLY A 118 -0.27 -6.05 -13.20
CA GLY A 118 1.15 -6.13 -13.57
C GLY A 118 1.71 -4.84 -14.21
N GLY A 119 0.89 -4.09 -14.94
CA GLY A 119 1.33 -2.88 -15.64
C GLY A 119 1.51 -1.65 -14.74
N ILE A 120 0.96 -1.64 -13.53
CA ILE A 120 0.97 -0.47 -12.65
C ILE A 120 2.36 -0.21 -12.04
N TYR A 121 3.06 -1.29 -11.66
CA TYR A 121 4.21 -1.19 -10.77
C TYR A 121 5.56 -1.12 -11.48
N SER A 122 5.65 -1.59 -12.73
CA SER A 122 6.88 -1.56 -13.54
C SER A 122 7.47 -0.16 -13.71
N ARG A 123 6.62 0.86 -13.85
CA ARG A 123 7.04 2.28 -13.93
C ARG A 123 7.69 2.83 -12.65
N PHE A 124 7.58 2.13 -11.52
CA PHE A 124 8.29 2.48 -10.29
C PHE A 124 9.52 1.59 -10.05
N GLY A 125 9.93 0.78 -11.04
CA GLY A 125 11.09 -0.10 -10.96
C GLY A 125 10.81 -1.49 -10.39
N PHE A 126 9.55 -1.84 -10.10
CA PHE A 126 9.22 -3.20 -9.66
C PHE A 126 9.26 -4.19 -10.83
N GLY A 127 9.82 -5.36 -10.57
CA GLY A 127 9.79 -6.51 -11.48
C GLY A 127 9.35 -7.79 -10.74
N PRO A 128 8.91 -8.83 -11.46
CA PRO A 128 8.63 -10.13 -10.85
C PRO A 128 9.87 -10.69 -10.16
N ALA A 129 9.79 -10.95 -8.86
CA ALA A 129 10.91 -11.47 -8.06
C ALA A 129 10.64 -12.85 -7.45
N ALA A 130 9.37 -13.21 -7.23
CA ALA A 130 8.96 -14.49 -6.66
C ALA A 130 7.58 -14.90 -7.19
N ARG A 131 7.24 -16.18 -7.00
CA ARG A 131 5.91 -16.74 -7.32
C ARG A 131 5.41 -17.53 -6.11
N SER A 132 4.13 -17.42 -5.79
CA SER A 132 3.49 -18.29 -4.79
C SER A 132 2.51 -19.23 -5.48
N TRP A 133 2.44 -20.46 -4.97
CA TRP A 133 1.50 -21.47 -5.44
C TRP A 133 0.69 -21.96 -4.23
N ARG A 134 -0.61 -22.21 -4.45
CA ARG A 134 -1.45 -22.92 -3.49
C ARG A 134 -1.71 -24.31 -4.05
N ILE A 135 -1.30 -25.33 -3.30
CA ILE A 135 -1.46 -26.74 -3.67
C ILE A 135 -2.37 -27.38 -2.60
N ALA A 136 -3.39 -28.11 -3.04
CA ALA A 136 -4.22 -28.94 -2.18
C ALA A 136 -3.98 -30.40 -2.54
N LEU A 137 -3.86 -31.26 -1.53
CA LEU A 137 -3.78 -32.70 -1.69
C LEU A 137 -5.14 -33.28 -1.26
N GLU A 138 -5.65 -34.23 -2.02
CA GLU A 138 -6.84 -35.02 -1.69
C GLU A 138 -6.54 -36.05 -0.60
#